data_AF-Q31GQ0-F1
#
_entry.id   AF-Q31GQ0-F1
#
_cell.length_a   1.000
_cell.length_b   1.000
_cell.length_c   1.000
_cell.angle_alpha   90.00
_cell.angle_beta   90.00
_cell.angle_gamma   90.00
#
_symmetry.space_group_name_H-M   'P 1'
#
loop_
_entity.id
_entity.type
_entity.pdbx_description
1 polymer ?
#
loop_
_entity_poly.entity_id
_entity_poly.type
_entity_poly.pdbx_seq_one_letter_code
_entity_poly.pdbx_strand_id
1 'polypeptide(L)'
;MKSLKAIILYTLSVFGLSIAYYLYARNTLPREDSETFLSEIGEGFGEIALWLLLFIYARTLLKLLFEKGALQERILPNYVYGPTQTLVQKILIPLNRTHVYVGVATLAVTFLHIVMVGFHFEIVLFQIVMILLIWQGIFGFFLRWKFSPKQLKKFSYLVHAQFLTGIMIGIFAYVGHWMVD
;
A
#
# COMPACT_ATOMS: atom_id res chain seq x y z
N MET A 1 6.06 5.97 -21.27
CA MET A 1 4.70 5.53 -21.69
C MET A 1 4.49 4.02 -21.55
N LYS A 2 5.41 3.16 -22.04
CA LYS A 2 5.27 1.69 -21.90
C LYS A 2 5.15 1.21 -20.44
N SER A 3 5.92 1.77 -19.50
CA SER A 3 5.85 1.38 -18.08
C SER A 3 4.55 1.79 -17.39
N LEU A 4 4.01 2.96 -17.70
CA LEU A 4 2.75 3.43 -17.11
C LEU A 4 1.55 2.59 -17.57
N LYS A 5 1.50 2.23 -18.86
CA LYS A 5 0.48 1.32 -19.39
C LYS A 5 0.55 -0.05 -18.70
N ALA A 6 1.75 -0.56 -18.44
CA ALA A 6 1.93 -1.82 -17.72
C ALA A 6 1.43 -1.74 -16.27
N ILE A 7 1.69 -0.64 -15.56
CA ILE A 7 1.16 -0.42 -14.20
C ILE A 7 -0.36 -0.37 -14.23
N ILE A 8 -0.96 0.38 -15.17
CA ILE A 8 -2.43 0.46 -15.30
C ILE A 8 -3.03 -0.92 -15.59
N LEU A 9 -2.47 -1.66 -16.55
CA LEU A 9 -2.94 -3.01 -16.88
C LEU A 9 -2.83 -3.95 -15.69
N TYR A 10 -1.72 -3.89 -14.96
CA TYR A 10 -1.52 -4.65 -13.73
C TYR A 10 -2.58 -4.29 -12.68
N THR A 11 -2.78 -3.00 -12.37
CA THR A 11 -3.79 -2.52 -11.43
C THR A 11 -5.19 -3.01 -11.80
N LEU A 12 -5.58 -2.88 -13.07
CA LEU A 12 -6.89 -3.34 -13.56
C LEU A 12 -7.05 -4.85 -13.48
N SER A 13 -5.98 -5.60 -13.75
CA SER A 13 -5.99 -7.07 -13.66
C SER A 13 -6.14 -7.52 -12.22
N VAL A 14 -5.38 -6.93 -11.29
CA VAL A 14 -5.49 -7.22 -9.86
C VAL A 14 -6.89 -6.88 -9.36
N PHE A 15 -7.41 -5.70 -9.72
CA PHE A 15 -8.77 -5.29 -9.37
C PHE A 15 -9.83 -6.26 -9.90
N GLY A 16 -9.77 -6.64 -11.18
CA GLY A 16 -10.69 -7.60 -11.77
C GLY A 16 -10.64 -8.97 -11.09
N LEU A 17 -9.45 -9.46 -10.75
CA LEU A 17 -9.28 -10.70 -10.00
C LEU A 17 -9.86 -10.59 -8.59
N SER A 18 -9.68 -9.46 -7.91
CA SER A 18 -10.29 -9.22 -6.59
C SER A 18 -11.80 -9.23 -6.65
N ILE A 19 -12.41 -8.60 -7.65
CA ILE A 19 -13.86 -8.62 -7.85
C ILE A 19 -14.36 -10.04 -8.17
N ALA A 20 -13.65 -10.78 -9.03
CA ALA A 20 -14.01 -12.17 -9.32
C ALA A 20 -13.94 -13.06 -8.06
N TYR A 21 -12.88 -12.90 -7.26
CA TYR A 21 -12.74 -13.61 -5.99
C TYR A 21 -13.83 -13.20 -4.99
N TYR A 22 -14.14 -11.90 -4.88
CA TYR A 22 -15.24 -11.38 -4.07
C TYR A 22 -16.56 -12.08 -4.40
N LEU A 23 -16.92 -12.13 -5.69
CA LEU A 23 -18.16 -12.77 -6.14
C LEU A 23 -18.16 -14.27 -5.84
N TYR A 24 -17.03 -14.94 -5.97
CA TYR A 24 -16.89 -16.35 -5.60
C TYR A 24 -17.07 -16.57 -4.09
N ALA A 25 -16.32 -15.84 -3.27
CA ALA A 25 -16.27 -15.99 -1.82
C ALA A 25 -17.64 -15.70 -1.19
N ARG A 26 -18.34 -14.64 -1.65
CA ARG A 26 -19.69 -14.29 -1.20
C ARG A 26 -20.70 -15.43 -1.37
N ASN A 27 -20.54 -16.26 -2.40
CA ASN A 27 -21.48 -17.33 -2.72
C ASN A 27 -21.09 -18.70 -2.11
N THR A 28 -19.90 -18.81 -1.49
CA THR A 28 -19.34 -20.10 -1.08
C THR A 28 -18.87 -20.15 0.36
N LEU A 29 -18.44 -19.04 0.95
CA LEU A 29 -17.97 -18.98 2.33
C LEU A 29 -19.13 -18.74 3.29
N PRO A 30 -19.21 -19.46 4.42
CA PRO A 30 -20.17 -19.17 5.49
C PRO A 30 -19.85 -17.81 6.11
N ARG A 31 -20.90 -17.06 6.50
CA ARG A 31 -20.79 -15.80 7.25
C ARG A 31 -20.93 -16.08 8.75
N GLU A 32 -19.93 -15.70 9.53
CA GLU A 32 -20.01 -15.65 10.99
C GLU A 32 -20.27 -14.20 11.41
N ASP A 33 -21.54 -13.87 11.66
CA ASP A 33 -22.00 -12.51 11.99
C ASP A 33 -22.06 -12.27 13.51
N SER A 34 -20.97 -12.56 14.24
CA SER A 34 -20.91 -12.20 15.67
C SER A 34 -20.09 -10.94 15.88
N GLU A 35 -20.74 -9.78 15.72
CA GLU A 35 -20.15 -8.50 16.08
C GLU A 35 -19.91 -8.43 17.59
N THR A 36 -18.68 -8.09 17.96
CA THR A 36 -18.28 -7.80 19.34
C THR A 36 -17.90 -6.33 19.46
N PHE A 37 -17.96 -5.78 20.66
CA PHE A 37 -17.47 -4.42 20.91
C PHE A 37 -16.00 -4.22 20.47
N LEU A 38 -15.19 -5.28 20.54
CA LEU A 38 -13.81 -5.24 20.10
C LEU A 38 -13.69 -5.20 18.57
N SER A 39 -14.54 -5.93 17.85
CA SER A 39 -14.55 -5.93 16.38
C SER A 39 -15.06 -4.59 15.83
N GLU A 40 -16.06 -3.97 16.45
CA GLU A 40 -16.57 -2.64 16.07
C GLU A 40 -15.47 -1.56 16.18
N ILE A 41 -14.72 -1.53 17.29
CA ILE A 41 -13.56 -0.62 17.40
C ILE A 41 -12.48 -1.01 16.37
N GLY A 42 -12.32 -2.31 16.14
CA GLY A 42 -11.40 -2.85 15.15
C GLY A 42 -11.67 -2.32 13.75
N GLU A 43 -12.93 -2.25 13.32
CA GLU A 43 -13.36 -1.66 12.04
C GLU A 43 -12.94 -0.19 11.93
N GLY A 44 -13.11 0.59 12.99
CA GLY A 44 -12.62 1.98 13.05
C GLY A 44 -11.11 2.09 12.81
N PHE A 45 -10.30 1.18 13.37
CA PHE A 45 -8.88 1.10 13.06
C PHE A 45 -8.61 0.65 11.61
N GLY A 46 -9.47 -0.20 11.04
CA GLY A 46 -9.43 -0.59 9.63
C GLY A 46 -9.61 0.62 8.71
N GLU A 47 -10.59 1.47 8.99
CA GLU A 47 -10.82 2.70 8.23
C GLU A 47 -9.62 3.66 8.34
N ILE A 48 -9.08 3.85 9.55
CA ILE A 48 -7.87 4.67 9.76
C ILE A 48 -6.70 4.10 8.94
N ALA A 49 -6.49 2.79 8.93
CA ALA A 49 -5.45 2.15 8.14
C ALA A 49 -5.63 2.42 6.64
N LEU A 50 -6.85 2.33 6.11
CA LEU A 50 -7.16 2.65 4.71
C LEU A 50 -6.85 4.11 4.37
N TRP A 51 -7.20 5.06 5.23
CA TRP A 51 -6.86 6.47 5.04
C TRP A 51 -5.35 6.73 5.04
N LEU A 52 -4.60 6.10 5.95
CA LEU A 52 -3.14 6.20 5.98
C LEU A 52 -2.49 5.59 4.73
N LEU A 53 -3.02 4.45 4.27
CA LEU A 53 -2.60 3.79 3.05
C LEU A 53 -2.83 4.70 1.82
N LEU A 54 -4.03 5.30 1.73
CA LEU A 54 -4.38 6.26 0.70
C LEU A 54 -3.42 7.45 0.71
N PHE A 55 -3.08 8.00 1.87
CA PHE A 55 -2.12 9.10 1.98
C PHE A 55 -0.75 8.74 1.39
N ILE A 56 -0.22 7.55 1.70
CA ILE A 56 1.08 7.08 1.18
C ILE A 56 1.06 6.90 -0.34
N TYR A 57 -0.02 6.34 -0.89
CA TYR A 57 -0.12 6.15 -2.34
C TYR A 57 -0.48 7.42 -3.09
N ALA A 58 -1.25 8.33 -2.51
CA ALA A 58 -1.52 9.65 -3.07
C ALA A 58 -0.22 10.44 -3.27
N ARG A 59 0.69 10.41 -2.30
CA ARG A 59 2.06 10.92 -2.47
C ARG A 59 2.73 10.32 -3.71
N THR A 60 2.71 9.00 -3.84
CA THR A 60 3.39 8.31 -4.96
C THR A 60 2.76 8.66 -6.30
N LEU A 61 1.43 8.79 -6.36
CA LEU A 61 0.69 9.23 -7.53
C LEU A 61 1.08 10.66 -7.93
N LEU A 62 1.17 11.59 -6.98
CA LEU A 62 1.63 12.95 -7.23
C LEU A 62 3.04 12.96 -7.86
N LYS A 63 3.96 12.12 -7.38
CA LYS A 63 5.29 12.01 -7.97
C LYS A 63 5.25 11.47 -9.40
N LEU A 64 4.44 10.44 -9.66
CA LEU A 64 4.32 9.86 -11.01
C LEU A 64 3.74 10.86 -12.03
N LEU A 65 2.77 11.67 -11.61
CA LEU A 65 2.09 12.66 -12.45
C LEU A 65 2.94 13.92 -12.71
N PHE A 66 3.63 14.43 -11.70
CA PHE A 66 4.24 15.77 -11.75
C PHE A 66 5.77 15.79 -11.76
N GLU A 67 6.47 14.74 -11.30
CA GLU A 67 7.92 14.68 -11.41
C GLU A 67 8.35 14.22 -12.81
N LYS A 68 9.41 14.85 -13.33
CA LYS A 68 10.04 14.50 -14.61
C LYS A 68 11.18 13.51 -14.37
N GLY A 69 11.57 12.76 -15.40
CA GLY A 69 12.64 11.74 -15.31
C GLY A 69 12.14 10.32 -15.55
N ALA A 70 13.02 9.34 -15.36
CA ALA A 70 12.69 7.91 -15.47
C ALA A 70 11.78 7.47 -14.31
N LEU A 71 10.99 6.41 -14.49
CA LEU A 71 10.03 5.96 -13.47
C LEU A 71 10.70 5.65 -12.12
N GLN A 72 11.90 5.06 -12.16
CA GLN A 72 12.73 4.81 -10.97
C GLN A 72 13.13 6.08 -10.21
N GLU A 73 13.42 7.17 -10.92
CA GLU A 73 13.78 8.46 -10.31
C GLU A 73 12.57 9.12 -9.66
N ARG A 74 11.39 8.98 -10.29
CA ARG A 74 10.12 9.49 -9.75
C ARG A 74 9.62 8.73 -8.53
N ILE A 75 10.04 7.48 -8.31
CA ILE A 75 9.64 6.72 -7.11
C ILE A 75 10.52 7.09 -5.92
N LEU A 76 11.81 7.37 -6.15
CA LEU A 76 12.78 7.68 -5.08
C LEU A 76 12.49 9.05 -4.43
N PRO A 77 12.50 9.15 -3.09
CA PRO A 77 12.22 10.40 -2.39
C PRO A 77 13.28 11.48 -2.71
N ASN A 78 12.82 12.68 -3.06
CA ASN A 78 13.67 13.86 -3.15
C ASN A 78 13.56 14.69 -1.87
N TYR A 79 14.70 15.00 -1.27
CA TYR A 79 14.80 15.69 0.02
C TYR A 79 15.39 17.10 -0.08
N VAL A 80 15.82 17.51 -1.28
CA VAL A 80 16.59 18.73 -1.49
C VAL A 80 15.66 19.87 -1.89
N TYR A 81 15.74 20.97 -1.15
CA TYR A 81 15.09 22.22 -1.54
C TYR A 81 15.96 22.92 -2.59
N GLY A 82 15.45 23.06 -3.82
CA GLY A 82 16.08 23.88 -4.86
C GLY A 82 15.68 25.37 -4.77
N PRO A 83 16.43 26.29 -5.39
CA PRO A 83 16.11 27.72 -5.40
C PRO A 83 14.84 28.09 -6.18
N THR A 84 14.41 27.25 -7.13
CA THR A 84 13.15 27.40 -7.87
C THR A 84 12.26 26.17 -7.66
N GLN A 85 11.31 26.26 -6.72
CA GLN A 85 10.39 25.16 -6.42
C GLN A 85 9.00 25.40 -6.97
N THR A 86 8.48 24.38 -7.63
CA THR A 86 7.05 24.31 -7.97
C THR A 86 6.20 24.11 -6.71
N LEU A 87 4.92 24.49 -6.77
CA LEU A 87 3.96 24.25 -5.68
C LEU A 87 3.90 22.76 -5.29
N VAL A 88 3.96 21.89 -6.29
CA VAL A 88 3.95 20.43 -6.09
C VAL A 88 5.18 19.96 -5.32
N GLN A 89 6.36 20.51 -5.61
CA GLN A 89 7.59 20.18 -4.85
C GLN A 89 7.51 20.65 -3.39
N LYS A 90 6.90 21.81 -3.11
CA LYS A 90 6.70 22.29 -1.74
C LYS A 90 5.83 21.34 -0.90
N ILE A 91 4.89 20.65 -1.54
CA ILE A 91 4.04 19.62 -0.90
C ILE A 91 4.79 18.28 -0.84
N LEU A 92 5.46 17.87 -1.93
CA LEU A 92 6.13 16.57 -1.99
C LEU A 92 7.31 16.43 -1.03
N ILE A 93 8.07 17.50 -0.76
CA ILE A 93 9.23 17.40 0.15
C ILE A 93 8.84 17.03 1.59
N PRO A 94 7.88 17.69 2.26
CA PRO A 94 7.44 17.26 3.58
C PRO A 94 6.82 15.86 3.55
N LEU A 95 5.99 15.54 2.54
CA LEU A 95 5.44 14.19 2.34
C LEU A 95 6.55 13.13 2.20
N ASN A 96 7.63 13.44 1.46
CA ASN A 96 8.81 12.58 1.33
C ASN A 96 9.55 12.38 2.65
N ARG A 97 9.47 13.32 3.59
CA ARG A 97 10.10 13.16 4.91
C ARG A 97 9.23 12.37 5.88
N THR A 98 7.92 12.57 5.83
CA THR A 98 7.00 11.97 6.80
C THR A 98 6.52 10.58 6.41
N HIS A 99 6.54 10.21 5.12
CA HIS A 99 5.97 8.94 4.64
C HIS A 99 6.49 7.68 5.34
N VAL A 100 7.74 7.68 5.83
CA VAL A 100 8.28 6.52 6.55
C VAL A 100 7.54 6.31 7.88
N TYR A 101 7.30 7.39 8.63
CA TYR A 101 6.55 7.33 9.88
C TYR A 101 5.09 6.96 9.65
N VAL A 102 4.48 7.54 8.61
CA VAL A 102 3.12 7.17 8.20
C VAL A 102 3.06 5.71 7.78
N GLY A 103 4.07 5.19 7.08
CA GLY A 103 4.16 3.78 6.69
C GLY A 103 4.24 2.84 7.89
N VAL A 104 5.07 3.17 8.89
CA VAL A 104 5.15 2.41 10.14
C VAL A 104 3.82 2.46 10.89
N ALA A 105 3.19 3.64 10.98
CA ALA A 105 1.88 3.79 11.61
C ALA A 105 0.80 2.98 10.87
N THR A 106 0.80 2.99 9.54
CA THR A 106 -0.14 2.21 8.70
C THR A 106 -0.02 0.73 9.01
N LEU A 107 1.21 0.19 9.04
CA LEU A 107 1.43 -1.21 9.39
C LEU A 107 0.94 -1.52 10.81
N ALA A 108 1.32 -0.71 11.80
CA ALA A 108 0.93 -0.92 13.19
C ALA A 108 -0.59 -0.91 13.37
N VAL A 109 -1.28 0.08 12.79
CA VAL A 109 -2.74 0.20 12.85
C VAL A 109 -3.42 -0.95 12.09
N THR A 110 -2.88 -1.38 10.95
CA THR A 110 -3.43 -2.52 10.20
C THR A 110 -3.31 -3.82 11.00
N PHE A 111 -2.16 -4.09 11.63
CA PHE A 111 -2.01 -5.26 12.50
C PHE A 111 -2.91 -5.19 13.73
N LEU A 112 -3.07 -4.00 14.32
CA LEU A 112 -4.01 -3.79 15.43
C LEU A 112 -5.45 -4.12 15.00
N HIS A 113 -5.90 -3.58 13.86
CA HIS A 113 -7.20 -3.91 13.26
C HIS A 113 -7.40 -5.42 13.11
N ILE A 114 -6.43 -6.13 12.53
CA ILE A 114 -6.50 -7.59 12.34
C ILE A 114 -6.61 -8.34 13.67
N VAL A 115 -5.87 -7.94 14.70
CA VAL A 115 -5.95 -8.57 16.03
C VAL A 115 -7.31 -8.33 16.68
N MET A 116 -7.92 -7.17 16.46
CA MET A 116 -9.20 -6.80 17.07
C MET A 116 -10.40 -7.43 16.37
N VAL A 117 -10.38 -7.54 15.04
CA VAL A 117 -11.44 -8.16 14.23
C VAL A 117 -11.27 -9.68 14.15
N GLY A 118 -10.06 -10.19 14.37
CA GLY A 118 -9.75 -11.61 14.34
C GLY A 118 -9.11 -12.07 13.02
N PHE A 119 -8.47 -13.24 13.08
CA PHE A 119 -7.77 -13.81 11.94
C PHE A 119 -8.70 -14.65 11.07
N HIS A 120 -8.93 -14.20 9.83
CA HIS A 120 -9.83 -14.82 8.86
C HIS A 120 -9.05 -15.69 7.87
N PHE A 121 -8.39 -16.74 8.36
CA PHE A 121 -7.50 -17.57 7.54
C PHE A 121 -8.24 -18.42 6.51
N GLU A 122 -9.54 -18.62 6.64
CA GLU A 122 -10.42 -19.22 5.64
C GLU A 122 -10.55 -18.36 4.37
N ILE A 123 -10.27 -17.06 4.46
CA ILE A 123 -10.27 -16.13 3.32
C ILE A 123 -8.85 -16.06 2.72
N VAL A 124 -8.68 -16.57 1.49
CA VAL A 124 -7.39 -16.54 0.78
C VAL A 124 -6.88 -15.11 0.58
N LEU A 125 -7.77 -14.15 0.29
CA LEU A 125 -7.41 -12.73 0.16
C LEU A 125 -6.77 -12.19 1.45
N PHE A 126 -7.29 -12.57 2.62
CA PHE A 126 -6.73 -12.18 3.91
C PHE A 126 -5.31 -12.73 4.09
N GLN A 127 -5.08 -14.01 3.77
CA GLN A 127 -3.74 -14.61 3.81
C GLN A 127 -2.75 -13.85 2.91
N ILE A 128 -3.17 -13.52 1.69
CA ILE A 128 -2.33 -12.79 0.74
C ILE A 128 -2.02 -11.39 1.28
N VAL A 129 -3.02 -10.65 1.76
CA VAL A 129 -2.81 -9.32 2.37
C VAL A 129 -1.84 -9.41 3.54
N MET A 130 -1.95 -10.44 4.40
CA MET A 130 -1.04 -10.64 5.52
C MET A 130 0.41 -10.84 5.07
N ILE A 131 0.65 -11.71 4.08
CA ILE A 131 1.97 -11.93 3.51
C ILE A 131 2.51 -10.62 2.92
N LEU A 132 1.69 -9.88 2.18
CA LEU A 132 2.07 -8.61 1.57
C LEU A 132 2.39 -7.53 2.62
N LEU A 133 1.67 -7.45 3.72
CA LEU A 133 1.94 -6.51 4.83
C LEU A 133 3.27 -6.83 5.52
N ILE A 134 3.54 -8.11 5.80
CA ILE A 134 4.84 -8.54 6.35
C ILE A 134 5.97 -8.19 5.37
N TRP A 135 5.78 -8.51 4.09
CA TRP A 135 6.71 -8.16 3.03
C TRP A 135 6.98 -6.65 2.99
N GLN A 136 5.94 -5.80 3.04
CA GLN A 136 6.08 -4.34 3.08
C GLN A 136 6.86 -3.85 4.31
N GLY A 137 6.61 -4.43 5.48
CA GLY A 137 7.34 -4.10 6.70
C GLY A 137 8.83 -4.40 6.58
N ILE A 138 9.17 -5.61 6.14
CA ILE A 138 10.56 -6.04 5.93
C ILE A 138 11.25 -5.14 4.89
N PHE A 139 10.58 -4.87 3.76
CA PHE A 139 11.15 -4.05 2.69
C PHE A 139 11.30 -2.58 3.06
N GLY A 140 10.31 -2.02 3.72
CA GLY A 140 10.37 -0.64 4.22
C GLY A 140 11.53 -0.44 5.19
N PHE A 141 11.79 -1.43 6.05
CA PHE A 141 12.96 -1.42 6.93
C PHE A 141 14.27 -1.57 6.15
N PHE A 142 14.33 -2.50 5.20
CA PHE A 142 15.49 -2.73 4.35
C PHE A 142 15.96 -1.44 3.65
N LEU A 143 15.03 -0.69 3.02
CA LEU A 143 15.35 0.56 2.32
C LEU A 143 15.82 1.71 3.25
N ARG A 144 15.63 1.57 4.57
CA ARG A 144 16.13 2.54 5.54
C ARG A 144 17.63 2.40 5.80
N TRP A 145 18.24 1.30 5.36
CA TRP A 145 19.67 1.07 5.46
C TRP A 145 20.46 1.94 4.48
N LYS A 146 21.69 2.34 4.85
CA LYS A 146 22.56 3.12 3.95
C LYS A 146 23.13 2.21 2.85
N PHE A 147 22.55 2.28 1.65
CA PHE A 147 23.08 1.63 0.46
C PHE A 147 23.89 2.59 -0.41
N SER A 148 24.96 2.10 -1.01
CA SER A 148 25.67 2.82 -2.06
C SER A 148 24.82 2.93 -3.34
N PRO A 149 25.08 3.92 -4.23
CA PRO A 149 24.38 4.04 -5.50
C PRO A 149 24.43 2.79 -6.38
N LYS A 150 25.56 2.05 -6.35
CA LYS A 150 25.72 0.77 -7.07
C LYS A 150 24.79 -0.32 -6.51
N GLN A 151 24.63 -0.38 -5.19
CA GLN A 151 23.72 -1.31 -4.52
C GLN A 151 22.26 -0.96 -4.78
N LEU A 152 21.89 0.33 -4.71
CA LEU A 152 20.53 0.78 -5.03
C LEU A 152 20.11 0.42 -6.46
N LYS A 153 21.04 0.51 -7.42
CA LYS A 153 20.76 0.09 -8.80
C LYS A 153 20.46 -1.41 -8.90
N LYS A 154 21.14 -2.25 -8.10
CA LYS A 154 20.87 -3.69 -8.00
C LYS A 154 19.52 -3.98 -7.32
N PHE A 155 19.12 -3.15 -6.36
CA PHE A 155 17.84 -3.27 -5.63
C PHE A 155 16.68 -2.51 -6.27
N SER A 156 16.86 -1.92 -7.46
CA SER A 156 15.80 -1.17 -8.12
C SER A 156 14.56 -2.02 -8.34
N TYR A 157 14.71 -3.31 -8.66
CA TYR A 157 13.58 -4.24 -8.82
C TYR A 157 12.75 -4.38 -7.54
N LEU A 158 13.38 -4.30 -6.36
CA LEU A 158 12.72 -4.40 -5.08
C LEU A 158 11.86 -3.18 -4.77
N VAL A 159 12.33 -1.98 -5.14
CA VAL A 159 11.54 -0.75 -5.03
C VAL A 159 10.29 -0.82 -5.92
N HIS A 160 10.40 -1.41 -7.11
CA HIS A 160 9.24 -1.63 -7.99
C HIS A 160 8.31 -2.71 -7.41
N ALA A 161 8.87 -3.80 -6.89
CA ALA A 161 8.08 -4.84 -6.24
C ALA A 161 7.30 -4.28 -5.04
N GLN A 162 7.92 -3.43 -4.22
CA GLN A 162 7.26 -2.76 -3.10
C GLN A 162 6.11 -1.85 -3.56
N PHE A 163 6.30 -1.09 -4.64
CA PHE A 163 5.24 -0.27 -5.21
C PHE A 163 4.05 -1.11 -5.73
N LEU A 164 4.34 -2.18 -6.49
CA LEU A 164 3.31 -3.05 -7.08
C LEU A 164 2.54 -3.84 -6.01
N THR A 165 3.25 -4.46 -5.07
CA THR A 165 2.63 -5.16 -3.92
C THR A 165 1.83 -4.19 -3.06
N GLY A 166 2.25 -2.93 -3.00
CA GLY A 166 1.49 -1.86 -2.38
C GLY A 166 0.13 -1.59 -3.02
N ILE A 167 0.10 -1.51 -4.36
CA ILE A 167 -1.14 -1.42 -5.13
C ILE A 167 -2.05 -2.62 -4.83
N MET A 168 -1.49 -3.84 -4.78
CA MET A 168 -2.26 -5.04 -4.44
C MET A 168 -2.90 -4.93 -3.06
N ILE A 169 -2.14 -4.52 -2.03
CA ILE A 169 -2.69 -4.33 -0.68
C ILE A 169 -3.83 -3.32 -0.71
N GLY A 170 -3.66 -2.18 -1.38
CA GLY A 170 -4.73 -1.17 -1.46
C GLY A 170 -6.00 -1.71 -2.10
N ILE A 171 -5.89 -2.45 -3.21
CA ILE A 171 -7.04 -3.07 -3.88
C ILE A 171 -7.67 -4.13 -2.98
N PHE A 172 -6.88 -5.03 -2.40
CA PHE A 172 -7.38 -6.14 -1.61
C PHE A 172 -7.98 -5.67 -0.29
N ALA A 173 -7.41 -4.67 0.36
CA ALA A 173 -7.96 -4.08 1.58
C ALA A 173 -9.30 -3.39 1.27
N TYR A 174 -9.39 -2.65 0.17
CA TYR A 174 -10.63 -1.99 -0.24
C TYR A 174 -11.73 -2.98 -0.63
N VAL A 175 -11.43 -3.96 -1.48
CA VAL A 175 -12.38 -5.00 -1.89
C VAL A 175 -12.71 -5.94 -0.73
N GLY A 176 -11.75 -6.21 0.14
CA GLY A 176 -11.92 -7.02 1.34
C GLY A 176 -12.87 -6.38 2.34
N HIS A 177 -12.81 -5.05 2.53
CA HIS A 177 -13.79 -4.35 3.37
C HIS A 177 -15.22 -4.55 2.84
N TRP A 178 -15.43 -4.50 1.53
CA TRP A 178 -16.75 -4.83 0.93
C TRP A 178 -17.20 -6.28 1.15
N MET A 179 -16.29 -7.22 1.48
CA MET A 179 -16.65 -8.62 1.78
C MET A 179 -17.22 -8.80 3.18
N VAL A 180 -16.69 -8.02 4.12
CA VAL A 180 -16.96 -8.13 5.55
C VAL A 180 -18.10 -7.19 5.95
N ASP A 181 -18.19 -6.01 5.32
CA ASP A 181 -19.37 -5.11 5.38
C ASP A 181 -20.58 -5.69 4.60
#